data_AF-A0A9N7MW01-F1
#
_entry.id   AF-A0A9N7MW01-F1
#
_cell.length_a   1.000
_cell.length_b   1.000
_cell.length_c   1.000
_cell.angle_alpha   90.00
_cell.angle_beta   90.00
_cell.angle_gamma   90.00
#
_symmetry.space_group_name_H-M   'P 1'
#
loop_
_entity.id
_entity.type
_entity.pdbx_description
1 polymer ?
#
loop_
_entity_poly.entity_id
_entity_poly.type
_entity_poly.pdbx_seq_one_letter_code
_entity_poly.pdbx_strand_id
1 'polypeptide(L)'
;SLQALKKISQEHPTACLRAGALMAVLSYLDFFPTGVQRVALATAANMCKKLPSDAADFVMEAVPLLTNLLQYPDAKVLESASICLTRIAEAFASSPEKLDELCNHGLVAQTAALISSTNAGGGQASLSTSTYT
;
A
#
# COMPACT_ATOMS: atom_id res chain seq x y z
N SER A 1 -19.19 1.84 -8.40
CA SER A 1 -19.02 2.07 -6.94
C SER A 1 -17.74 1.37 -6.48
N LEU A 2 -17.01 1.94 -5.49
CA LEU A 2 -15.76 1.34 -4.97
C LEU A 2 -15.97 -0.08 -4.40
N GLN A 3 -17.16 -0.39 -3.89
CA GLN A 3 -17.48 -1.74 -3.43
C GLN A 3 -17.50 -2.78 -4.55
N ALA A 4 -17.95 -2.40 -5.76
CA ALA A 4 -17.88 -3.29 -6.92
C ALA A 4 -16.42 -3.52 -7.34
N LEU A 5 -15.61 -2.46 -7.36
CA LEU A 5 -14.18 -2.58 -7.65
C LEU A 5 -13.47 -3.48 -6.62
N LYS A 6 -13.81 -3.36 -5.33
CA LYS A 6 -13.31 -4.26 -4.28
C LYS A 6 -13.61 -5.72 -4.60
N LYS A 7 -14.85 -6.04 -4.97
CA LYS A 7 -15.26 -7.41 -5.31
C LYS A 7 -14.53 -7.93 -6.55
N ILE A 8 -14.39 -7.11 -7.59
CA ILE A 8 -13.63 -7.48 -8.80
C ILE A 8 -12.14 -7.65 -8.48
N SER A 9 -11.55 -6.81 -7.62
CA SER A 9 -10.14 -6.93 -7.22
C SER A 9 -9.82 -8.23 -6.46
N GLN A 10 -10.82 -8.85 -5.82
CA GLN A 10 -10.66 -10.14 -5.15
C GLN A 10 -10.62 -11.31 -6.14
N GLU A 11 -11.45 -11.25 -7.18
CA GLU A 11 -11.53 -12.28 -8.22
C GLU A 11 -10.42 -12.14 -9.28
N HIS A 12 -10.14 -10.91 -9.70
CA HIS A 12 -9.23 -10.56 -10.80
C HIS A 12 -8.30 -9.39 -10.45
N PRO A 13 -7.37 -9.56 -9.48
CA PRO A 13 -6.47 -8.50 -9.03
C PRO A 13 -5.58 -7.96 -10.17
N THR A 14 -5.03 -8.84 -11.00
CA THR A 14 -4.14 -8.47 -12.12
C THR A 14 -4.85 -7.64 -13.20
N ALA A 15 -6.11 -7.97 -13.52
CA ALA A 15 -6.88 -7.21 -14.51
C ALA A 15 -7.17 -5.79 -14.02
N CYS A 16 -7.47 -5.63 -12.73
CA CYS A 16 -7.66 -4.31 -12.13
C CYS A 16 -6.36 -3.49 -12.15
N LEU A 17 -5.25 -4.12 -11.81
CA LEU A 17 -3.94 -3.47 -11.81
C LEU A 17 -3.58 -2.95 -13.21
N ARG A 18 -3.71 -3.80 -14.24
CA ARG A 18 -3.45 -3.42 -15.64
C ARG A 18 -4.41 -2.37 -16.17
N ALA A 19 -5.63 -2.29 -15.63
CA ALA A 19 -6.59 -1.23 -15.96
C ALA A 19 -6.26 0.12 -15.30
N GLY A 20 -5.14 0.23 -14.57
CA GLY A 20 -4.74 1.44 -13.86
C GLY A 20 -5.57 1.71 -12.60
N ALA A 21 -6.31 0.71 -12.10
CA ALA A 21 -7.20 0.91 -10.95
C ALA A 21 -6.42 1.25 -9.66
N LEU A 22 -5.21 0.71 -9.49
CA LEU A 22 -4.37 1.01 -8.33
C LEU A 22 -4.01 2.51 -8.29
N MET A 23 -3.46 3.04 -9.39
CA MET A 23 -3.10 4.45 -9.50
C MET A 23 -4.30 5.37 -9.37
N ALA A 24 -5.44 5.03 -9.98
CA ALA A 24 -6.65 5.81 -9.84
C ALA A 24 -7.13 5.87 -8.38
N VAL A 25 -7.14 4.73 -7.68
CA VAL A 25 -7.58 4.67 -6.27
C VAL A 25 -6.68 5.50 -5.36
N LEU A 26 -5.35 5.44 -5.57
CA LEU A 26 -4.39 6.18 -4.76
C LEU A 26 -4.40 7.68 -5.07
N SER A 27 -4.52 8.07 -6.34
CA SER A 27 -4.50 9.48 -6.76
C SER A 27 -5.73 10.26 -6.29
N TYR A 28 -6.88 9.60 -6.15
CA TYR A 28 -8.11 10.22 -5.65
C TYR A 28 -8.36 10.02 -4.15
N LEU A 29 -7.41 9.40 -3.44
CA LEU A 29 -7.63 8.96 -2.06
C LEU A 29 -7.93 10.11 -1.11
N ASP A 30 -7.27 11.25 -1.28
CA ASP A 30 -7.43 12.44 -0.42
C ASP A 30 -8.78 13.12 -0.56
N PHE A 31 -9.43 12.91 -1.70
CA PHE A 31 -10.76 13.45 -1.97
C PHE A 31 -11.87 12.54 -1.41
N PHE A 32 -11.53 11.31 -0.99
CA PHE A 32 -12.50 10.39 -0.42
C PHE A 32 -12.72 10.63 1.08
N PRO A 33 -13.95 10.48 1.58
CA PRO A 33 -14.22 10.42 3.02
C PRO A 33 -13.43 9.28 3.68
N THR A 34 -13.02 9.42 4.94
CA THR A 34 -12.23 8.43 5.68
C THR A 34 -12.79 6.99 5.60
N GLY A 35 -14.12 6.84 5.66
CA GLY A 35 -14.76 5.53 5.50
C GLY A 35 -14.53 4.90 4.12
N VAL A 36 -14.47 5.73 3.08
CA VAL A 36 -14.23 5.32 1.69
C VAL A 36 -12.73 5.11 1.44
N GLN A 37 -11.85 5.93 2.03
CA GLN A 37 -10.38 5.73 1.99
C GLN A 37 -9.99 4.34 2.47
N ARG A 38 -10.56 3.88 3.59
CA ARG A 38 -10.32 2.53 4.13
C ARG A 38 -10.72 1.42 3.15
N VAL A 39 -11.84 1.59 2.45
CA VAL A 39 -12.31 0.61 1.43
C VAL A 39 -11.43 0.66 0.19
N ALA A 40 -11.07 1.86 -0.26
CA ALA A 40 -10.13 2.10 -1.35
C ALA A 40 -8.77 1.43 -1.08
N LEU A 41 -8.20 1.63 0.11
CA LEU A 41 -6.89 1.07 0.44
C LEU A 41 -6.93 -0.45 0.65
N ALA A 42 -8.01 -0.98 1.24
CA ALA A 42 -8.21 -2.43 1.28
C ALA A 42 -8.31 -3.03 -0.14
N THR A 43 -8.86 -2.27 -1.09
CA THR A 43 -8.96 -2.66 -2.50
C THR A 43 -7.57 -2.64 -3.17
N ALA A 44 -6.76 -1.60 -2.92
CA ALA A 44 -5.36 -1.55 -3.35
C ALA A 44 -4.54 -2.72 -2.78
N ALA A 45 -4.66 -3.01 -1.48
CA ALA A 45 -3.96 -4.13 -0.83
C ALA A 45 -4.33 -5.49 -1.44
N ASN A 46 -5.58 -5.68 -1.86
CA ASN A 46 -6.00 -6.89 -2.56
C ASN A 46 -5.35 -7.01 -3.95
N MET A 47 -5.24 -5.91 -4.70
CA MET A 47 -4.53 -5.90 -6.00
C MET A 47 -3.06 -6.27 -5.83
N CYS A 48 -2.41 -5.84 -4.75
CA CYS A 48 -1.02 -6.18 -4.45
C CYS A 48 -0.80 -7.62 -3.95
N LYS A 49 -1.85 -8.44 -3.71
CA LYS A 49 -1.69 -9.80 -3.15
C LYS A 49 -1.12 -10.82 -4.14
N LYS A 50 -1.37 -10.65 -5.43
CA LYS A 50 -0.93 -11.55 -6.50
C LYS A 50 -0.37 -10.74 -7.66
N LEU A 51 0.81 -10.18 -7.44
CA LEU A 51 1.51 -9.38 -8.44
C LEU A 51 2.28 -10.29 -9.38
N PRO A 52 1.95 -10.33 -10.67
CA PRO A 52 2.81 -10.96 -11.66
C PRO A 52 4.02 -10.06 -11.95
N SER A 53 5.12 -10.67 -12.39
CA SER A 53 6.38 -9.96 -12.67
C SER A 53 6.26 -8.91 -13.78
N ASP A 54 5.31 -9.10 -14.70
CA ASP A 54 4.99 -8.23 -15.84
C ASP A 54 4.11 -7.02 -15.47
N ALA A 55 3.60 -6.96 -14.22
CA ALA A 55 2.84 -5.83 -13.72
C ALA A 55 3.64 -4.95 -12.75
N ALA A 56 4.96 -5.16 -12.68
CA ALA A 56 5.84 -4.41 -11.81
C ALA A 56 5.79 -2.91 -12.07
N ASP A 57 5.84 -2.50 -13.33
CA ASP A 57 5.89 -1.08 -13.70
C ASP A 57 4.68 -0.31 -13.15
N PHE A 58 3.46 -0.91 -13.23
CA PHE A 58 2.24 -0.32 -12.66
C PHE A 58 2.29 -0.16 -11.14
N VAL A 59 3.00 -1.05 -10.46
CA VAL A 59 3.13 -1.05 -9.01
C VAL A 59 4.20 -0.07 -8.57
N MET A 60 5.32 0.01 -9.29
CA MET A 60 6.42 0.94 -8.99
C MET A 60 5.96 2.39 -9.09
N GLU A 61 5.10 2.72 -10.07
CA GLU A 61 4.46 4.05 -10.14
C GLU A 61 3.58 4.37 -8.92
N ALA A 62 3.01 3.35 -8.27
CA ALA A 62 2.17 3.51 -7.09
C ALA A 62 2.97 3.57 -5.78
N VAL A 63 4.23 3.14 -5.77
CA VAL A 63 5.08 3.10 -4.56
C VAL A 63 5.21 4.48 -3.90
N PRO A 64 5.53 5.58 -4.61
CA PRO A 64 5.63 6.92 -3.99
C PRO A 64 4.33 7.38 -3.31
N LEU A 65 3.18 7.00 -3.88
CA LEU A 65 1.89 7.32 -3.28
C LEU A 65 1.69 6.48 -2.01
N LEU A 66 1.99 5.19 -2.04
CA LEU A 66 1.90 4.31 -0.88
C LEU A 66 2.85 4.73 0.25
N THR A 67 4.07 5.17 -0.05
CA THR A 67 5.03 5.66 0.96
C THR A 67 4.56 6.97 1.59
N ASN A 68 3.90 7.84 0.84
CA ASN A 68 3.26 9.04 1.40
C ASN A 68 2.13 8.70 2.39
N LEU A 69 1.38 7.62 2.15
CA LEU A 69 0.31 7.18 3.05
C LEU A 69 0.82 6.69 4.41
N LEU A 70 2.10 6.35 4.52
CA LEU A 70 2.72 6.01 5.81
C LEU A 70 2.79 7.21 6.76
N GLN A 71 2.61 8.43 6.27
CA GLN A 71 2.56 9.64 7.10
C GLN A 71 1.12 10.00 7.53
N TYR A 72 0.11 9.19 7.17
CA TYR A 72 -1.28 9.52 7.45
C TYR A 72 -1.62 9.29 8.92
N PRO A 73 -2.45 10.15 9.52
CA PRO A 73 -2.84 10.01 10.92
C PRO A 73 -3.81 8.84 11.16
N ASP A 74 -4.50 8.33 10.12
CA ASP A 74 -5.42 7.21 10.26
C ASP A 74 -4.65 5.88 10.27
N ALA A 75 -4.65 5.22 11.43
CA ALA A 75 -3.94 3.95 11.64
C ALA A 75 -4.36 2.83 10.67
N LYS A 76 -5.62 2.79 10.22
CA LYS A 76 -6.08 1.75 9.28
C LYS A 76 -5.57 2.00 7.86
N VAL A 77 -5.47 3.27 7.46
CA VAL A 77 -4.85 3.67 6.20
C VAL A 77 -3.37 3.32 6.23
N LEU A 78 -2.67 3.68 7.31
CA LEU A 78 -1.26 3.40 7.50
C LEU A 78 -0.95 1.88 7.48
N GLU A 79 -1.74 1.07 8.20
CA GLU A 79 -1.61 -0.39 8.23
C GLU A 79 -1.83 -1.00 6.84
N SER A 80 -2.88 -0.58 6.13
CA SER A 80 -3.18 -1.09 4.79
C SER A 80 -2.10 -0.70 3.77
N ALA A 81 -1.54 0.51 3.86
CA ALA A 81 -0.42 0.96 3.02
C ALA A 81 0.84 0.13 3.28
N SER A 82 1.12 -0.13 4.55
CA SER A 82 2.26 -0.97 4.98
C SER A 82 2.13 -2.39 4.41
N ILE A 83 0.95 -3.01 4.50
CA ILE A 83 0.67 -4.32 3.91
C ILE A 83 0.86 -4.31 2.39
N CYS A 84 0.45 -3.24 1.70
CA CYS A 84 0.69 -3.11 0.26
C CYS A 84 2.19 -3.16 -0.03
N LEU A 85 2.98 -2.31 0.65
CA LEU A 85 4.42 -2.19 0.44
C LEU A 85 5.16 -3.50 0.76
N THR A 86 4.80 -4.21 1.83
CA THR A 86 5.37 -5.52 2.16
C THR A 86 5.12 -6.54 1.05
N ARG A 87 3.89 -6.62 0.53
CA ARG A 87 3.56 -7.55 -0.55
C ARG A 87 4.28 -7.23 -1.86
N ILE A 88 4.48 -5.95 -2.13
CA ILE A 88 5.26 -5.48 -3.28
C ILE A 88 6.73 -5.93 -3.13
N ALA A 89 7.32 -5.70 -1.95
CA ALA A 89 8.69 -6.14 -1.66
C ALA A 89 8.83 -7.67 -1.78
N GLU A 90 7.89 -8.44 -1.24
CA GLU A 90 7.87 -9.90 -1.37
C GLU A 90 7.74 -10.37 -2.83
N ALA A 91 6.86 -9.74 -3.61
CA ALA A 91 6.66 -10.08 -5.02
C ALA A 91 7.91 -9.84 -5.87
N PHE A 92 8.73 -8.85 -5.49
CA PHE A 92 9.97 -8.50 -6.19
C PHE A 92 11.23 -8.94 -5.45
N ALA A 93 11.12 -9.81 -4.44
CA ALA A 93 12.24 -10.30 -3.65
C ALA A 93 13.34 -10.98 -4.49
N SER A 94 12.96 -11.56 -5.64
CA SER A 94 13.89 -12.19 -6.59
C SER A 94 14.49 -11.22 -7.63
N SER A 95 14.20 -9.93 -7.54
CA SER A 95 14.63 -8.90 -8.50
C SER A 95 15.31 -7.73 -7.76
N PRO A 96 16.64 -7.78 -7.57
CA PRO A 96 17.35 -6.77 -6.79
C PRO A 96 17.19 -5.35 -7.34
N GLU A 97 17.16 -5.18 -8.66
CA GLU A 97 16.95 -3.87 -9.30
C GLU A 97 15.62 -3.22 -8.89
N LYS A 98 14.53 -4.00 -8.79
CA LYS A 98 13.20 -3.52 -8.37
C LYS A 98 13.16 -3.22 -6.88
N LEU A 99 13.90 -3.97 -6.05
CA LEU A 99 14.02 -3.70 -4.62
C LEU A 99 14.80 -2.42 -4.35
N ASP A 100 15.87 -2.16 -5.11
CA ASP A 100 16.65 -0.93 -5.03
C ASP A 100 15.77 0.27 -5.41
N GLU A 101 15.00 0.16 -6.48
CA GLU A 101 14.04 1.17 -6.90
C GLU A 101 12.97 1.41 -5.80
N LEU A 102 12.42 0.33 -5.21
CA LEU A 102 11.47 0.41 -4.10
C LEU A 102 12.07 1.18 -2.89
N CYS A 103 13.34 0.93 -2.58
CA CYS A 103 14.05 1.64 -1.51
C CYS A 103 14.28 3.12 -1.86
N ASN A 104 14.62 3.41 -3.12
CA ASN A 104 14.85 4.76 -3.63
C ASN A 104 13.58 5.63 -3.61
N HIS A 105 12.39 5.03 -3.64
CA HIS A 105 11.12 5.74 -3.50
C HIS A 105 10.79 6.17 -2.05
N GLY A 106 11.77 6.15 -1.15
CA GLY A 106 11.64 6.68 0.21
C GLY A 106 11.06 5.69 1.22
N LEU A 107 10.86 4.41 0.84
CA LEU A 107 10.35 3.38 1.74
C LEU A 107 11.18 3.27 3.03
N VAL A 108 12.51 3.27 2.90
CA VAL A 108 13.44 3.13 4.03
C VAL A 108 13.33 4.32 4.98
N ALA A 109 13.29 5.55 4.45
CA ALA A 109 13.18 6.76 5.26
C ALA A 109 11.85 6.80 6.03
N GLN A 110 10.74 6.44 5.38
CA GLN A 110 9.42 6.47 6.00
C GLN A 110 9.23 5.37 7.04
N THR A 111 9.72 4.16 6.77
CA THR A 111 9.66 3.05 7.75
C THR A 111 10.56 3.33 8.95
N ALA A 112 11.76 3.89 8.75
CA ALA A 112 12.63 4.31 9.84
C ALA A 112 12.00 5.43 10.71
N ALA A 113 11.30 6.38 10.08
CA ALA A 113 10.56 7.43 10.78
C ALA A 113 9.45 6.82 11.67
N LEU A 114 8.66 5.88 11.13
CA LEU A 114 7.61 5.20 11.90
C LEU A 114 8.17 4.46 13.12
N ILE A 115 9.27 3.73 12.96
CA ILE A 115 9.93 3.02 14.06
C ILE A 115 10.47 4.00 15.12
N SER A 116 11.02 5.13 14.68
CA SER A 116 11.53 6.18 15.57
C SER A 116 10.40 6.86 16.35
N SER A 117 9.27 7.13 15.68
CA SER A 117 8.06 7.70 16.28
C SER A 117 7.41 6.75 17.30
N THR A 118 7.49 5.43 17.10
CA THR A 118 7.04 4.48 18.13
C THR A 118 7.91 4.49 19.39
N ASN A 119 9.18 4.90 19.29
CA ASN A 119 10.11 4.95 20.43
C ASN A 119 10.00 6.24 21.25
N ALA A 120 9.52 7.33 20.65
CA ALA A 120 9.22 8.58 21.34
C ALA A 120 7.73 8.60 21.71
N GLY A 121 7.38 8.40 22.98
CA GLY A 121 6.01 8.21 23.47
C GLY A 121 5.00 9.38 23.29
N GLY A 122 4.88 9.94 22.10
CA GLY A 122 3.86 10.91 21.70
C GLY A 122 2.94 10.30 20.65
N GLY A 123 1.65 10.18 20.99
CA GLY A 123 0.67 9.46 20.19
C GLY A 123 0.52 9.97 18.75
N GLN A 124 0.97 9.17 17.79
CA GLN A 124 0.36 9.00 16.48
C GLN A 124 0.47 7.54 16.05
N ALA A 125 -0.65 7.00 15.55
CA ALA A 125 -0.87 5.69 14.95
C ALA A 125 0.14 4.57 15.28
N SER A 126 -0.08 3.89 16.41
CA SER A 126 0.54 2.60 16.70
C SER A 126 -0.08 1.53 15.79
N LEU A 127 0.76 0.79 15.05
CA LEU A 127 0.36 -0.44 14.37
C LEU A 127 -0.05 -1.46 15.44
N SER A 128 -1.32 -1.87 15.41
CA SER A 128 -1.85 -2.80 16.41
C SER A 128 -1.19 -4.17 16.23
N THR A 129 -0.56 -4.70 17.28
CA THR A 129 -0.09 -6.08 17.34
C THR A 129 -1.30 -7.03 17.42
N SER A 130 -1.80 -7.47 16.28
CA SER A 130 -2.68 -8.64 16.18
C SER A 130 -2.29 -9.44 14.94
N THR A 131 -2.11 -10.76 14.94
CA THR A 131 -2.08 -11.81 15.98
C THR A 131 -1.47 -13.00 15.23
N TYR A 132 -0.46 -13.65 15.81
CA TYR A 132 -0.04 -14.99 15.39
C TYR A 132 -1.24 -15.93 15.52
N THR A 133 -1.75 -16.47 14.42
CA THR A 133 -2.32 -17.83 14.37
C THR A 133 -2.29 -18.36 12.95
#